data_AF-A0A699ZD48-F1
#
_entry.id   AF-A0A699ZD48-F1
#
_cell.length_a   1.000
_cell.length_b   1.000
_cell.length_c   1.000
_cell.angle_alpha   90.00
_cell.angle_beta   90.00
_cell.angle_gamma   90.00
#
_symmetry.space_group_name_H-M   'P 1'
#
loop_
_entity.id
_entity.type
_entity.pdbx_description
1 polymer ?
#
loop_
_entity_poly.entity_id
_entity_poly.type
_entity_poly.pdbx_seq_one_letter_code
_entity_poly.pdbx_strand_id
1 'polypeptide(L)'
;MYQATALHFADLRRRYGDPLVVLNLLKSRERRPREVLLRRELAAAISLLNAQTKQRSQRVIYLPWDFQKHLKQAQGSAAMLLSEMSALTTTALDATSLFALNSL
;
A
#
# COMPACT_ATOMS: atom_id res chain seq x y z
N MET A 1 8.80 5.93 -19.48
CA MET A 1 9.13 4.95 -18.41
C MET A 1 7.83 4.62 -17.66
N TYR A 2 7.62 3.38 -17.21
CA TYR A 2 6.41 2.90 -16.46
C TYR A 2 5.05 2.91 -17.18
N GLN A 3 5.01 2.84 -18.50
CA GLN A 3 3.74 2.89 -19.26
C GLN A 3 2.77 1.73 -18.91
N ALA A 4 3.29 0.51 -18.75
CA ALA A 4 2.47 -0.63 -18.33
C ALA A 4 1.85 -0.41 -16.94
N THR A 5 2.63 0.15 -16.00
CA THR A 5 2.14 0.50 -14.65
C THR A 5 1.05 1.56 -14.73
N ALA A 6 1.22 2.60 -15.54
CA ALA A 6 0.20 3.63 -15.74
C ALA A 6 -1.12 3.06 -16.26
N LEU A 7 -1.06 2.19 -17.28
CA LEU A 7 -2.23 1.52 -17.83
C LEU A 7 -2.90 0.62 -16.78
N HIS A 8 -2.11 -0.09 -15.99
CA HIS A 8 -2.63 -0.93 -14.91
C HIS A 8 -3.38 -0.11 -13.85
N PHE A 9 -2.81 1.00 -13.38
CA PHE A 9 -3.49 1.86 -12.40
C PHE A 9 -4.73 2.56 -12.97
N ALA A 10 -4.73 2.91 -14.26
CA ALA A 10 -5.92 3.43 -14.93
C ALA A 10 -7.05 2.39 -15.00
N ASP A 11 -6.71 1.13 -15.24
CA ASP A 11 -7.67 0.02 -15.21
C ASP A 11 -8.20 -0.25 -13.80
N LEU A 12 -7.33 -0.26 -12.78
CA LEU A 12 -7.74 -0.40 -11.38
C LEU A 12 -8.71 0.70 -10.97
N ARG A 13 -8.42 1.96 -11.32
CA ARG A 13 -9.29 3.10 -11.05
C ARG A 13 -10.67 2.95 -11.69
N ARG A 14 -10.72 2.43 -12.91
CA ARG A 14 -12.00 2.17 -13.60
C ARG A 14 -12.84 1.13 -12.87
N ARG A 15 -12.20 0.12 -12.27
CA ARG A 15 -12.87 -1.00 -11.58
C ARG A 15 -13.27 -0.67 -10.15
N TYR A 16 -12.41 0.03 -9.41
CA TYR A 16 -12.53 0.21 -7.96
C TYR A 16 -12.73 1.67 -7.52
N GLY A 17 -12.61 2.62 -8.44
CA GLY A 17 -12.71 4.04 -8.13
C GLY A 17 -11.45 4.61 -7.49
N ASP A 18 -11.61 5.77 -6.87
CA ASP A 18 -10.57 6.48 -6.13
C ASP A 18 -10.99 6.67 -4.65
N PRO A 19 -10.02 6.74 -3.73
CA PRO A 19 -8.58 6.57 -3.94
C PRO A 19 -8.16 5.10 -4.04
N LEU A 20 -7.11 4.83 -4.82
CA LEU A 20 -6.44 3.53 -4.80
C LEU A 20 -5.42 3.48 -3.65
N VAL A 21 -5.53 2.47 -2.78
CA VAL A 21 -4.60 2.22 -1.67
C VAL A 21 -3.73 1.00 -1.97
N VAL A 22 -2.41 1.16 -1.92
CA VAL A 22 -1.43 0.09 -2.17
C VAL A 22 -0.66 -0.19 -0.89
N LEU A 23 -0.93 -1.33 -0.27
CA LEU A 23 -0.17 -1.84 0.87
C LEU A 23 0.99 -2.72 0.37
N ASN A 24 2.23 -2.28 0.58
CA ASN A 24 3.41 -3.01 0.15
C ASN A 24 4.10 -3.73 1.32
N LEU A 25 3.95 -5.05 1.35
CA LEU A 25 4.42 -5.95 2.40
C LEU A 25 5.89 -6.38 2.31
N LEU A 26 6.61 -5.96 1.25
CA LEU A 26 7.96 -6.42 0.95
C LEU A 26 8.96 -6.15 2.09
N LYS A 27 10.10 -6.83 2.09
CA LYS A 27 11.17 -6.58 3.06
C LYS A 27 11.88 -5.27 2.77
N SER A 28 12.22 -4.55 3.83
CA SER A 28 12.96 -3.28 3.78
C SER A 28 14.47 -3.50 3.79
N ARG A 29 14.90 -4.66 4.31
CA ARG A 29 16.30 -5.09 4.36
C ARG A 29 16.39 -6.58 4.10
N GLU A 30 17.35 -6.96 3.26
CA GLU A 30 17.63 -8.34 2.90
C GLU A 30 19.10 -8.50 2.51
N ARG A 31 19.63 -9.72 2.61
CA ARG A 31 21.04 -10.00 2.27
C ARG A 31 21.32 -9.91 0.75
N ARG A 32 20.33 -10.23 -0.08
CA ARG A 32 20.39 -10.13 -1.54
C ARG A 32 19.21 -9.28 -2.01
N PRO A 33 19.40 -8.15 -2.70
CA PRO A 33 18.38 -7.13 -2.90
C PRO A 33 17.34 -7.53 -3.98
N ARG A 34 16.50 -8.54 -3.72
CA ARG A 34 15.40 -8.96 -4.59
C ARG A 34 14.15 -8.09 -4.36
N GLU A 35 13.65 -8.08 -3.13
CA GLU A 35 12.44 -7.35 -2.75
C GLU A 35 12.66 -5.84 -2.61
N VAL A 36 13.85 -5.43 -2.17
CA VAL A 36 14.21 -4.02 -1.97
C VAL A 36 14.22 -3.26 -3.29
N LEU A 37 14.73 -3.89 -4.37
CA LEU A 37 14.69 -3.31 -5.71
C LEU A 37 13.24 -3.13 -6.17
N LEU A 38 12.41 -4.17 -6.04
CA LEU A 38 10.99 -4.10 -6.42
C LEU A 38 10.23 -3.01 -5.65
N ARG A 39 10.45 -2.91 -4.33
CA ARG A 39 9.85 -1.86 -3.51
C ARG A 39 10.27 -0.47 -3.98
N ARG A 40 11.55 -0.28 -4.33
CA ARG A 40 12.08 1.01 -4.81
C ARG A 40 11.46 1.39 -6.15
N GLU A 41 11.47 0.46 -7.11
CA GLU A 41 10.93 0.73 -8.46
C GLU A 41 9.42 0.98 -8.41
N LEU A 42 8.67 0.24 -7.58
CA LEU A 42 7.24 0.49 -7.37
C LEU A 42 6.98 1.87 -6.75
N ALA A 43 7.76 2.25 -5.73
CA ALA A 43 7.64 3.57 -5.11
C ALA A 43 7.94 4.70 -6.10
N ALA A 44 8.95 4.53 -6.96
CA ALA A 44 9.30 5.48 -8.02
C ALA A 44 8.18 5.58 -9.05
N ALA A 45 7.63 4.45 -9.51
CA ALA A 45 6.53 4.43 -10.45
C ALA A 45 5.28 5.13 -9.89
N ILE A 46 4.88 4.83 -8.65
CA ILE A 46 3.74 5.48 -8.00
C ILE A 46 3.98 6.98 -7.80
N SER A 47 5.20 7.37 -7.41
CA SER A 47 5.56 8.79 -7.27
C SER A 47 5.40 9.55 -8.59
N LEU A 48 5.82 8.95 -9.70
CA LEU A 48 5.64 9.54 -11.03
C LEU A 48 4.17 9.63 -11.44
N LEU A 49 3.36 8.59 -11.18
CA LEU A 49 1.92 8.62 -11.45
C LEU A 49 1.22 9.73 -10.63
N ASN A 50 1.57 9.86 -9.36
CA ASN A 50 1.01 10.87 -8.47
C ASN A 50 1.41 12.29 -8.87
N ALA A 51 2.63 12.50 -9.38
CA ALA A 51 3.09 13.79 -9.90
C ALA A 51 2.30 14.23 -11.15
N GLN A 52 1.87 13.28 -11.97
CA GLN A 52 1.03 13.53 -13.16
C GLN A 52 -0.46 13.70 -12.82
N THR A 53 -0.87 13.32 -11.61
CA THR A 53 -2.27 13.35 -11.19
C THR A 53 -2.62 14.72 -10.57
N LYS A 54 -3.55 15.44 -11.21
CA LYS A 54 -3.98 16.79 -10.79
C LYS A 54 -4.84 16.78 -9.54
N GLN A 55 -5.82 15.90 -9.46
CA GLN A 55 -6.75 15.82 -8.32
C GLN A 55 -6.10 15.03 -7.18
N ARG A 56 -6.01 15.63 -6.00
CA ARG A 56 -5.39 14.98 -4.83
C ARG A 56 -6.14 13.71 -4.40
N SER A 57 -7.47 13.70 -4.55
CA SER A 57 -8.33 12.54 -4.29
C SER A 57 -8.04 11.34 -5.19
N GLN A 58 -7.45 11.57 -6.37
CA GLN A 58 -7.09 10.51 -7.32
C GLN A 58 -5.65 10.03 -7.15
N ARG A 59 -4.89 10.53 -6.18
CA ARG A 59 -3.52 10.06 -5.96
C ARG A 59 -3.55 8.70 -5.30
N VAL A 60 -2.67 7.81 -5.75
CA VAL A 60 -2.46 6.50 -5.15
C VAL A 60 -1.83 6.69 -3.78
N ILE A 61 -2.46 6.13 -2.75
CA ILE A 61 -1.94 6.09 -1.39
C ILE A 61 -1.03 4.86 -1.29
N TYR A 62 0.28 5.09 -1.15
CA TYR A 62 1.27 4.00 -1.06
C TYR A 62 1.75 3.81 0.38
N LEU A 63 1.52 2.62 0.93
CA LEU A 63 1.80 2.26 2.31
C LEU A 63 2.87 1.15 2.34
N PRO A 64 4.17 1.48 2.42
CA PRO A 64 5.21 0.48 2.63
C PRO A 64 5.17 -0.02 4.09
N TRP A 65 4.89 -1.31 4.27
CA TRP A 65 4.79 -1.94 5.58
C TRP A 65 5.51 -3.29 5.58
N ASP A 66 6.75 -3.34 6.07
CA ASP A 66 7.57 -4.56 6.03
C ASP A 66 6.98 -5.64 6.96
N PHE A 67 6.25 -6.59 6.38
CA PHE A 67 5.52 -7.61 7.13
C PHE A 67 6.46 -8.41 8.03
N GLN A 68 7.65 -8.78 7.55
CA GLN A 68 8.59 -9.58 8.33
C GLN A 68 9.14 -8.79 9.52
N LYS A 69 9.35 -7.48 9.37
CA LYS A 69 9.75 -6.60 10.47
C LYS A 69 8.65 -6.53 11.53
N HIS A 70 7.41 -6.26 11.12
CA HIS A 70 6.28 -6.13 12.02
C HIS A 70 5.92 -7.44 12.72
N LEU A 71 5.99 -8.58 12.02
CA LEU A 71 5.81 -9.90 12.62
C LEU A 71 6.83 -10.17 13.75
N LYS A 72 8.08 -9.74 13.58
CA LYS A 72 9.10 -9.85 14.63
C LYS A 72 8.83 -8.93 15.82
N GLN A 73 8.36 -7.71 15.56
CA GLN A 73 7.99 -6.75 16.62
C GLN A 73 6.79 -7.25 17.43
N ALA A 74 5.82 -7.85 16.76
CA ALA A 74 4.67 -8.53 17.36
C ALA A 74 5.04 -9.86 18.05
N GLN A 75 6.32 -10.26 18.09
CA GLN A 75 6.78 -11.53 18.67
C GLN A 75 6.05 -12.76 18.10
N GLY A 76 5.62 -12.70 16.83
CA GLY A 76 4.82 -13.76 16.20
C GLY A 76 3.35 -13.80 16.62
N SER A 77 2.88 -12.89 17.47
CA SER A 77 1.48 -12.83 17.91
C SER A 77 0.58 -12.22 16.84
N ALA A 78 -0.39 -13.01 16.36
CA ALA A 78 -1.39 -12.55 15.41
C ALA A 78 -2.25 -11.40 15.98
N ALA A 79 -2.60 -11.45 17.27
CA ALA A 79 -3.41 -10.43 17.91
C ALA A 79 -2.68 -9.06 17.95
N MET A 80 -1.39 -9.07 18.27
CA MET A 80 -0.57 -7.85 18.27
C MET A 80 -0.39 -7.31 16.84
N LEU A 81 -0.16 -8.20 15.87
CA LEU A 81 -0.05 -7.81 14.46
C LEU A 81 -1.33 -7.17 13.92
N LEU A 82 -2.50 -7.75 14.25
CA LEU A 82 -3.80 -7.20 13.87
C LEU A 82 -4.05 -5.84 14.54
N SER A 83 -3.62 -5.67 15.79
CA SER A 83 -3.66 -4.37 16.47
C SER A 83 -2.83 -3.31 15.74
N GLU A 84 -1.60 -3.64 15.32
CA GLU A 84 -0.78 -2.73 14.51
C GLU A 84 -1.41 -2.41 13.14
N MET A 85 -2.02 -3.41 12.50
CA MET A 85 -2.71 -3.24 11.22
C MET A 85 -3.97 -2.37 11.34
N SER A 86 -4.58 -2.29 12.52
CA SER A 86 -5.79 -1.47 12.75
C SER A 86 -5.60 -0.03 12.27
N ALA A 87 -4.46 0.60 12.56
CA ALA A 87 -4.17 1.97 12.12
C ALA A 87 -4.09 2.12 10.59
N LEU A 88 -3.54 1.12 9.89
CA LEU A 88 -3.50 1.10 8.43
C LEU A 88 -4.91 0.92 7.85
N THR A 89 -5.69 0.04 8.46
CA THR A 89 -7.07 -0.23 8.08
C THR A 89 -7.91 1.03 8.26
N THR A 90 -7.83 1.73 9.39
CA THR A 90 -8.53 3.01 9.62
C THR A 90 -8.17 4.03 8.54
N THR A 91 -6.88 4.20 8.25
CA THR A 91 -6.42 5.11 7.19
C THR A 91 -7.05 4.76 5.83
N ALA A 92 -7.12 3.48 5.48
CA ALA A 92 -7.70 3.02 4.23
C ALA A 92 -9.23 3.19 4.20
N LEU A 93 -9.92 2.88 5.31
CA LEU A 93 -11.37 3.03 5.43
C LEU A 93 -11.79 4.50 5.34
N ASP A 94 -11.12 5.38 6.08
CA ASP A 94 -11.37 6.83 6.04
C ASP A 94 -11.15 7.40 4.63
N ALA A 95 -10.13 6.92 3.93
CA ALA A 95 -9.82 7.37 2.58
C ALA A 95 -10.83 6.87 1.53
N THR A 96 -11.35 5.65 1.69
CA THR A 96 -12.21 5.00 0.68
C THR A 96 -13.70 5.08 1.00
N SER A 97 -14.07 5.54 2.19
CA SER A 97 -15.45 5.50 2.71
C SER A 97 -16.08 4.10 2.69
N LEU A 98 -15.24 3.05 2.65
CA LEU A 98 -15.70 1.67 2.77
C LEU A 98 -16.11 1.41 4.22
N PHE A 99 -17.29 0.81 4.42
CA PHE A 99 -17.77 0.44 5.73
C PHE A 99 -17.23 -0.94 6.11
N ALA A 100 -16.47 -1.03 7.21
CA ALA A 100 -16.11 -2.31 7.82
C ALA A 100 -16.96 -2.50 9.08
N LEU A 101 -17.87 -3.46 9.04
CA LEU A 101 -18.69 -3.84 10.19
C LEU A 101 -17.83 -4.71 11.12
N ASN A 102 -17.04 -4.08 11.98
CA ASN A 102 -16.38 -4.78 13.09
C ASN A 102 -17.41 -4.98 14.20
N SER A 103 -18.23 -6.01 14.08
CA SER A 103 -18.84 -6.67 15.22
C SER A 103 -17.91 -7.80 15.65
N LEU A 104 -17.10 -7.57 16.68
CA LEU A 104 -16.60 -8.54 17.67
C LEU A 104 -15.86 -7.80 18.79
#